data_AF-B2KDZ8-F1
#
_entry.id   AF-B2KDZ8-F1
#
_cell.length_a   1.000
_cell.length_b   1.000
_cell.length_c   1.000
_cell.angle_alpha   90.00
_cell.angle_beta   90.00
_cell.angle_gamma   90.00
#
_symmetry.space_group_name_H-M   'P 1'
#
loop_
_entity.id
_entity.type
_entity.pdbx_description
1 polymer ?
#
loop_
_entity_poly.entity_id
_entity_poly.type
_entity_poly.pdbx_seq_one_letter_code
_entity_poly.pdbx_strand_id
1 'polypeptide(L)'
;MRLANIFNRRGQATTEVVLLFPLFLIFIVFMAKIFALLVLVQKMEIASAYAAKRWQLESHSNIDYATGWDNSFLLKDIQKKVEDYIGFNNRAMKDFMSLRSVKVNIERTQVWNEVKITVNTQPAQIAILCKYDKQVVCRDQAIRDNCLRGYNYLCESGGQMEVKKFVPTRGRPVQFQLPVNKRK
;
A
#
# COMPACT_ATOMS: atom_id res chain seq x y z
N MET A 1 12.15 -42.81 -54.91
CA MET A 1 11.53 -42.95 -53.57
C MET A 1 12.56 -43.48 -52.59
N ARG A 2 13.27 -42.60 -51.84
CA ARG A 2 13.94 -42.97 -50.57
C ARG A 2 13.98 -41.74 -49.66
N LEU A 3 13.15 -41.88 -48.64
CA LEU A 3 12.92 -41.16 -47.39
C LEU A 3 14.00 -40.18 -46.90
N ALA A 4 13.45 -39.04 -46.47
CA ALA A 4 14.03 -38.01 -45.62
C ALA A 4 14.89 -38.56 -44.47
N ASN A 5 16.08 -37.98 -44.33
CA ASN A 5 16.75 -37.86 -43.04
C ASN A 5 16.96 -36.37 -42.77
N ILE A 6 15.87 -35.69 -42.37
CA ILE A 6 15.96 -34.48 -41.58
C ILE A 6 16.57 -34.94 -40.25
N PHE A 7 17.89 -34.81 -40.14
CA PHE A 7 18.59 -35.01 -38.88
C PHE A 7 18.02 -34.02 -37.87
N ASN A 8 17.10 -34.55 -37.08
CA ASN A 8 16.54 -34.00 -35.88
C ASN A 8 17.69 -33.74 -34.89
N ARG A 9 18.37 -32.60 -35.03
CA ARG A 9 19.22 -32.05 -33.99
C ARG A 9 18.30 -31.66 -32.83
N ARG A 10 18.07 -32.62 -31.93
CA ARG A 10 17.53 -32.36 -30.60
C ARG A 10 18.44 -31.31 -29.97
N GLY A 11 17.97 -30.06 -29.93
CA GLY A 11 18.61 -28.99 -29.18
C GLY A 11 18.65 -29.42 -27.72
N GLN A 12 19.82 -29.86 -27.28
CA GLN A 12 20.12 -30.09 -25.89
C GLN A 12 20.00 -28.72 -25.22
N ALA A 13 18.87 -28.46 -24.56
CA ALA A 13 18.74 -27.30 -23.69
C ALA A 13 19.89 -27.39 -22.69
N THR A 14 20.82 -26.46 -22.79
CA THR A 14 21.97 -26.35 -21.89
C THR A 14 21.44 -26.35 -20.47
N THR A 15 21.91 -27.28 -19.64
CA THR A 15 21.42 -27.53 -18.27
C THR A 15 21.45 -26.27 -17.39
N GLU A 16 22.28 -25.30 -17.74
CA GLU A 16 22.32 -23.97 -17.14
C GLU A 16 21.04 -23.14 -17.37
N VAL A 17 20.48 -23.14 -18.59
CA VAL A 17 19.27 -22.36 -18.94
C VAL A 17 18.02 -22.91 -18.23
N VAL A 18 17.96 -24.23 -18.02
CA VAL A 18 16.85 -24.90 -17.32
C VAL A 18 16.83 -24.55 -15.83
N LEU A 19 18.01 -24.32 -15.22
CA LEU A 19 18.13 -23.86 -13.83
C LEU A 19 17.94 -22.34 -13.69
N LEU A 20 18.39 -21.56 -14.66
CA LEU A 20 18.27 -20.10 -14.63
C LEU A 20 16.83 -19.63 -14.84
N PHE A 21 16.04 -20.34 -15.64
CA PHE A 21 14.68 -19.92 -15.98
C PHE A 21 13.72 -19.84 -14.77
N PRO A 22 13.63 -20.84 -13.87
CA PRO A 22 12.82 -20.73 -12.65
C PRO A 22 13.29 -19.61 -11.72
N LEU A 23 14.60 -19.41 -11.58
CA LEU A 23 15.17 -18.32 -10.78
C LEU A 23 14.79 -16.95 -11.36
N PHE A 24 14.85 -16.81 -12.68
CA PHE A 24 14.46 -15.59 -13.37
C PHE A 24 12.96 -15.27 -13.18
N LEU A 25 12.08 -16.27 -13.25
CA LEU A 25 10.65 -16.07 -12.97
C LEU A 25 10.39 -15.61 -11.54
N ILE A 26 11.07 -16.22 -10.55
CA ILE A 26 10.98 -15.80 -9.15
C ILE A 26 11.40 -14.34 -9.02
N PHE A 27 12.51 -13.95 -9.65
CA PHE A 27 13.02 -12.59 -9.61
C PHE A 27 12.04 -11.57 -10.22
N ILE A 28 11.43 -11.89 -11.37
CA ILE A 28 10.38 -11.03 -11.97
C ILE A 28 9.20 -10.86 -11.03
N VAL A 29 8.73 -11.95 -10.40
CA VAL A 29 7.60 -11.88 -9.46
C VAL A 29 7.92 -10.98 -8.27
N PHE A 30 9.14 -11.08 -7.72
CA PHE A 30 9.60 -10.18 -6.65
C PHE A 30 9.62 -8.73 -7.11
N MET A 31 10.22 -8.43 -8.27
CA MET A 31 10.29 -7.08 -8.80
C MET A 31 8.90 -6.49 -9.07
N ALA A 32 7.99 -7.28 -9.64
CA ALA A 32 6.61 -6.87 -9.87
C ALA A 32 5.90 -6.52 -8.56
N LYS A 33 6.10 -7.32 -7.49
CA LYS A 33 5.50 -7.06 -6.18
C LYS A 33 6.10 -5.85 -5.46
N ILE A 34 7.42 -5.66 -5.54
CA ILE A 34 8.06 -4.44 -5.02
C ILE A 34 7.54 -3.20 -5.75
N PHE A 35 7.45 -3.26 -7.08
CA PHE A 35 6.89 -2.17 -7.87
C PHE A 35 5.42 -1.87 -7.52
N ALA A 36 4.60 -2.91 -7.35
CA ALA A 36 3.22 -2.76 -6.90
C ALA A 36 3.12 -2.05 -5.53
N LEU A 37 4.03 -2.37 -4.61
CA LEU A 37 4.11 -1.75 -3.29
C LEU A 37 4.49 -0.27 -3.37
N LEU A 38 5.42 0.11 -4.25
CA LEU A 38 5.79 1.51 -4.49
C LEU A 38 4.63 2.32 -5.09
N VAL A 39 3.92 1.75 -6.07
CA VAL A 39 2.73 2.38 -6.67
C VAL A 39 1.64 2.55 -5.61
N LEU A 40 1.46 1.58 -4.72
CA LEU A 40 0.49 1.67 -3.63
C LEU A 40 0.82 2.85 -2.69
N VAL A 41 2.08 3.00 -2.28
CA VAL A 41 2.53 4.13 -1.43
C VAL A 41 2.25 5.46 -2.12
N GLN A 42 2.57 5.61 -3.41
CA GLN A 42 2.29 6.84 -4.16
C GLN A 42 0.77 7.13 -4.24
N LYS A 43 -0.04 6.10 -4.48
CA LYS A 43 -1.51 6.23 -4.47
C LYS A 43 -2.04 6.63 -3.11
N MET A 44 -1.52 6.04 -2.03
CA MET A 44 -1.89 6.40 -0.66
C MET A 44 -1.52 7.84 -0.32
N GLU A 45 -0.36 8.32 -0.76
CA GLU A 45 0.06 9.71 -0.57
C GLU A 45 -0.93 10.69 -1.21
N ILE A 46 -1.29 10.48 -2.48
CA ILE A 46 -2.24 11.34 -3.18
C ILE A 46 -3.65 11.23 -2.58
N ALA A 47 -4.09 10.02 -2.23
CA ALA A 47 -5.38 9.79 -1.59
C ALA A 47 -5.47 10.49 -0.22
N SER A 48 -4.39 10.46 0.56
CA SER A 48 -4.32 11.11 1.86
C SER A 48 -4.36 12.63 1.74
N ALA A 49 -3.70 13.21 0.74
CA ALA A 49 -3.75 14.63 0.46
C ALA A 49 -5.16 15.08 0.04
N TYR A 50 -5.84 14.30 -0.81
CA TYR A 50 -7.23 14.53 -1.18
C TYR A 50 -8.17 14.46 0.02
N ALA A 51 -8.11 13.37 0.80
CA ALA A 51 -8.98 13.16 1.96
C ALA A 51 -8.79 14.28 3.00
N ALA A 52 -7.55 14.64 3.28
CA ALA A 52 -7.19 15.74 4.16
C ALA A 52 -7.76 17.08 3.68
N LYS A 53 -7.60 17.40 2.39
CA LYS A 53 -8.11 18.66 1.84
C LYS A 53 -9.63 18.71 1.81
N ARG A 54 -10.28 17.60 1.45
CA ARG A 54 -11.74 17.45 1.42
C ARG A 54 -12.33 17.65 2.80
N TRP A 55 -11.75 16.99 3.81
CA TRP A 55 -12.15 17.15 5.19
C TRP A 55 -11.98 18.59 5.66
N GLN A 56 -10.84 19.22 5.39
CA GLN A 56 -10.59 20.62 5.75
C GLN A 56 -11.65 21.60 5.18
N LEU A 57 -12.13 21.33 3.95
CA LEU A 57 -13.08 22.19 3.25
C LEU A 57 -14.53 21.99 3.69
N GLU A 58 -14.91 20.80 4.15
CA GLU A 58 -16.33 20.47 4.39
C GLU A 58 -16.65 20.06 5.81
N SER A 59 -15.65 19.76 6.65
CA SER A 59 -15.91 19.44 8.05
C SER A 59 -16.54 20.63 8.75
N HIS A 60 -17.64 20.38 9.46
CA HIS A 60 -18.30 21.40 10.26
C HIS A 60 -17.57 21.61 11.58
N SER A 61 -17.50 22.87 12.03
CA SER A 61 -16.97 23.22 13.35
C SER A 61 -17.98 22.95 14.47
N ASN A 62 -19.28 22.99 14.17
CA ASN A 62 -20.34 22.75 15.14
C ASN A 62 -20.46 21.27 15.48
N ILE A 63 -20.44 20.96 16.77
CA ILE A 63 -20.43 19.60 17.33
C ILE A 63 -21.67 18.80 16.89
N ASP A 64 -22.84 19.44 16.78
CA ASP A 64 -24.11 18.79 16.42
C ASP A 64 -24.10 18.26 14.98
N TYR A 65 -23.51 19.01 14.04
CA TYR A 65 -23.35 18.57 12.64
C TYR A 65 -22.10 17.70 12.44
N ALA A 66 -21.07 17.91 13.27
CA ALA A 66 -19.82 17.16 13.25
C ALA A 66 -19.98 15.68 13.67
N THR A 67 -20.84 15.41 14.66
CA THR A 67 -21.07 14.05 15.16
C THR A 67 -22.03 13.27 14.26
N GLY A 68 -23.03 13.95 13.69
CA GLY A 68 -24.01 13.36 12.78
C GLY A 68 -23.55 13.32 11.32
N TRP A 69 -23.56 14.46 10.62
CA TRP A 69 -23.37 14.52 9.16
C TRP A 69 -21.93 14.23 8.73
N ASP A 70 -20.92 14.78 9.41
CA ASP A 70 -19.53 14.58 8.99
C ASP A 70 -19.09 13.10 9.12
N ASN A 71 -19.49 12.42 10.20
CA ASN A 71 -19.13 11.01 10.42
C ASN A 71 -19.97 10.04 9.58
N SER A 72 -21.24 10.36 9.33
CA SER A 72 -22.15 9.44 8.62
C SER A 72 -22.12 9.61 7.10
N PHE A 73 -21.92 10.83 6.60
CA PHE A 73 -21.97 11.16 5.17
C PHE A 73 -20.58 11.51 4.63
N LEU A 74 -19.93 12.55 5.17
CA LEU A 74 -18.66 13.06 4.63
C LEU A 74 -17.54 12.01 4.71
N LEU A 75 -17.40 11.34 5.85
CA LEU A 75 -16.40 10.28 6.02
C LEU A 75 -16.65 9.10 5.07
N LYS A 76 -17.91 8.70 4.87
CA LYS A 76 -18.26 7.61 3.94
C LYS A 76 -18.01 7.98 2.48
N ASP A 77 -18.29 9.21 2.09
CA ASP A 77 -18.00 9.70 0.73
C ASP A 77 -16.48 9.76 0.49
N ILE A 78 -15.72 10.31 1.45
CA ILE A 78 -14.25 10.31 1.40
C ILE A 78 -13.70 8.88 1.31
N GLN A 79 -14.19 7.97 2.17
CA GLN A 79 -13.80 6.57 2.18
C GLN A 79 -14.02 5.95 0.79
N LYS A 80 -15.21 6.13 0.20
CA LYS A 80 -15.54 5.61 -1.13
C LYS A 80 -14.61 6.16 -2.20
N LYS A 81 -14.35 7.48 -2.21
CA LYS A 81 -13.43 8.10 -3.19
C LYS A 81 -11.98 7.61 -3.04
N VAL A 82 -11.54 7.42 -1.79
CA VAL A 82 -10.21 6.87 -1.49
C VAL A 82 -10.10 5.41 -1.95
N GLU A 83 -11.11 4.58 -1.68
CA GLU A 83 -11.19 3.20 -2.14
C GLU A 83 -11.16 3.10 -3.67
N ASP A 84 -11.95 3.93 -4.34
CA ASP A 84 -12.00 4.03 -5.80
C ASP A 84 -10.63 4.40 -6.39
N TYR A 85 -9.95 5.41 -5.81
CA TYR A 85 -8.67 5.90 -6.29
C TYR A 85 -7.51 4.92 -6.07
N ILE A 86 -7.48 4.27 -4.91
CA ILE A 86 -6.51 3.20 -4.61
C ILE A 86 -6.69 2.05 -5.60
N GLY A 87 -7.93 1.75 -5.99
CA GLY A 87 -8.23 0.81 -7.07
C GLY A 87 -9.02 -0.41 -6.63
N PHE A 88 -9.79 -0.33 -5.55
CA PHE A 88 -10.64 -1.43 -5.08
C PHE A 88 -11.74 -1.82 -6.07
N ASN A 89 -12.20 -0.87 -6.89
CA ASN A 89 -13.19 -1.12 -7.94
C ASN A 89 -12.60 -1.77 -9.20
N ASN A 90 -11.28 -1.76 -9.37
CA ASN A 90 -10.63 -2.37 -10.52
C ASN A 90 -10.01 -3.70 -10.10
N ARG A 91 -10.59 -4.81 -10.59
CA ARG A 91 -10.14 -6.17 -10.26
C ARG A 91 -8.66 -6.40 -10.58
N ALA A 92 -8.19 -5.92 -11.74
CA ALA A 92 -6.78 -6.08 -12.12
C ALA A 92 -5.84 -5.36 -11.16
N MET A 93 -6.20 -4.14 -10.73
CA MET A 93 -5.43 -3.35 -9.78
C MET A 93 -5.45 -3.97 -8.37
N LYS A 94 -6.62 -4.47 -7.96
CA LYS A 94 -6.84 -5.17 -6.70
C LYS A 94 -5.97 -6.43 -6.60
N ASP A 95 -5.93 -7.24 -7.66
CA ASP A 95 -5.15 -8.48 -7.69
C ASP A 95 -3.64 -8.19 -7.82
N PHE A 96 -3.26 -7.18 -8.61
CA PHE A 96 -1.86 -6.79 -8.79
C PHE A 96 -1.22 -6.29 -7.48
N MET A 97 -1.87 -5.33 -6.81
CA MET A 97 -1.41 -4.76 -5.53
C MET A 97 -1.79 -5.61 -4.32
N SER A 98 -2.49 -6.74 -4.53
CA SER A 98 -2.97 -7.63 -3.47
C SER A 98 -3.77 -6.87 -2.40
N LEU A 99 -4.75 -6.05 -2.78
CA LEU A 99 -5.50 -5.20 -1.84
C LEU A 99 -6.55 -5.99 -1.05
N ARG A 100 -6.57 -5.87 0.28
CA ARG A 100 -7.55 -6.52 1.17
C ARG A 100 -8.59 -5.53 1.72
N SER A 101 -8.16 -4.45 2.36
CA SER A 101 -9.07 -3.45 2.92
C SER A 101 -8.44 -2.07 3.04
N VAL A 102 -9.27 -1.02 3.01
CA VAL A 102 -8.88 0.36 3.36
C VAL A 102 -9.72 0.81 4.55
N LYS A 103 -9.12 1.57 5.44
CA LYS A 103 -9.83 2.30 6.49
C LYS A 103 -9.30 3.72 6.53
N VAL A 104 -10.19 4.69 6.37
CA VAL A 104 -9.92 6.10 6.64
C VAL A 104 -10.48 6.40 8.02
N ASN A 105 -9.61 6.82 8.93
CA ASN A 105 -9.97 7.29 10.25
C ASN A 105 -9.59 8.77 10.37
N ILE A 106 -10.44 9.55 11.01
CA ILE A 106 -10.21 10.98 11.19
C ILE A 106 -10.36 11.31 12.66
N GLU A 107 -9.25 11.66 13.28
CA GLU A 107 -9.19 12.05 14.68
C GLU A 107 -9.11 13.57 14.77
N ARG A 108 -10.11 14.17 15.42
CA ARG A 108 -10.17 15.61 15.63
C ARG A 108 -9.45 15.98 16.91
N THR A 109 -8.49 16.89 16.83
CA THR A 109 -7.90 17.57 17.98
C THR A 109 -8.40 19.01 18.04
N GLN A 110 -8.04 19.76 19.09
CA GLN A 110 -8.48 21.14 19.25
C GLN A 110 -8.01 22.07 18.10
N VAL A 111 -6.85 21.79 17.51
CA VAL A 111 -6.22 22.66 16.49
C VAL A 111 -6.13 21.97 15.13
N TRP A 112 -5.87 20.66 15.13
CA TRP A 112 -5.62 19.86 13.94
C TRP A 112 -6.61 18.71 13.82
N ASN A 113 -6.88 18.27 12.61
CA ASN A 113 -7.53 17.00 12.33
C ASN A 113 -6.48 16.08 11.72
N GLU A 114 -6.28 14.92 12.33
CA GLU A 114 -5.40 13.86 11.84
C GLU A 114 -6.21 12.93 10.96
N VAL A 115 -5.91 12.92 9.66
CA VAL A 115 -6.49 11.99 8.69
C VAL A 115 -5.51 10.83 8.52
N LYS A 116 -5.94 9.64 8.96
CA LYS A 116 -5.20 8.39 8.87
C LYS A 116 -5.83 7.51 7.79
N ILE A 117 -5.04 7.08 6.82
CA ILE A 117 -5.44 6.07 5.84
C ILE A 117 -4.63 4.81 6.11
N THR A 118 -5.30 3.73 6.46
CA THR A 118 -4.71 2.40 6.66
C THR A 118 -5.13 1.51 5.51
N VAL A 119 -4.15 0.96 4.78
CA VAL A 119 -4.39 -0.03 3.73
C VAL A 119 -3.76 -1.36 4.14
N ASN A 120 -4.55 -2.41 4.07
CA ASN A 120 -4.08 -3.78 4.28
C ASN A 120 -4.00 -4.51 2.94
N THR A 121 -2.91 -5.22 2.75
CA THR A 121 -2.67 -6.11 1.61
C THR A 121 -2.86 -7.57 2.02
N GLN A 122 -3.16 -8.42 1.04
CA GLN A 122 -3.26 -9.86 1.18
C GLN A 122 -1.88 -10.50 0.90
N PRO A 123 -1.50 -11.57 1.62
CA PRO A 123 -0.28 -12.31 1.30
C PRO A 123 -0.30 -12.83 -0.15
N ALA A 124 0.86 -12.83 -0.80
CA ALA A 124 1.03 -13.35 -2.15
C ALA A 124 0.90 -14.89 -2.22
N GLN A 125 1.09 -15.59 -1.09
CA GLN A 125 0.96 -17.05 -0.94
C GLN A 125 1.64 -17.85 -2.06
N ILE A 126 2.88 -17.46 -2.39
CA ILE A 126 3.67 -18.17 -3.40
C ILE A 126 3.98 -19.56 -2.85
N ALA A 127 3.35 -20.59 -3.42
CA ALA A 127 3.37 -21.97 -2.90
C ALA A 127 4.80 -22.52 -2.66
N ILE A 128 5.77 -22.11 -3.49
CA ILE A 128 7.16 -22.54 -3.38
C ILE A 128 7.85 -21.93 -2.16
N LEU A 129 7.55 -20.68 -1.82
CA LEU A 129 8.19 -19.94 -0.72
C LEU A 129 7.49 -20.19 0.62
N CYS A 130 6.17 -20.36 0.61
CA CYS A 130 5.35 -20.47 1.83
C CYS A 130 5.17 -21.92 2.34
N LYS A 131 5.86 -22.90 1.75
CA LYS A 131 5.81 -24.30 2.20
C LYS A 131 6.65 -24.55 3.46
N TYR A 132 7.67 -23.72 3.69
CA TYR A 132 8.64 -23.91 4.77
C TYR A 132 8.26 -23.08 5.99
N ASP A 133 8.44 -23.64 7.20
CA ASP A 133 8.16 -22.91 8.43
C ASP A 133 9.07 -21.68 8.61
N LYS A 134 8.54 -20.61 9.19
CA LYS A 134 9.24 -19.33 9.39
C LYS A 134 10.51 -19.46 10.23
N GLN A 135 10.54 -20.39 11.18
CA GLN A 135 11.73 -20.66 11.99
C GLN A 135 12.84 -21.34 11.16
N VAL A 136 12.46 -22.11 10.14
CA VAL A 136 13.39 -22.80 9.24
C VAL A 136 13.97 -21.84 8.21
N VAL A 137 13.19 -20.87 7.74
CA VAL A 137 13.63 -19.86 6.78
C VAL A 137 14.45 -18.76 7.47
N CYS A 138 13.99 -18.27 8.62
CA CYS A 138 14.60 -17.15 9.35
C CYS A 138 15.49 -17.64 10.50
N ARG A 139 16.44 -18.54 10.21
CA ARG A 139 17.35 -19.12 11.22
C ARG A 139 18.39 -18.12 11.74
N ASP A 140 18.80 -17.19 10.88
CA ASP A 140 19.82 -16.20 11.22
C ASP A 140 19.27 -15.18 12.21
N GLN A 141 19.89 -15.12 13.39
CA GLN A 141 19.51 -14.21 14.46
C GLN A 141 19.77 -12.75 14.10
N ALA A 142 20.78 -12.46 13.26
CA ALA A 142 21.12 -11.08 12.88
C ALA A 142 20.05 -10.44 11.98
N ILE A 143 19.32 -11.24 11.19
CA ILE A 143 18.34 -10.77 10.20
C ILE A 143 16.91 -11.19 10.57
N ARG A 144 16.74 -11.87 11.71
CA ARG A 144 15.50 -12.55 12.11
C ARG A 144 14.27 -11.67 11.99
N ASP A 145 14.31 -10.45 12.52
CA ASP A 145 13.13 -9.58 12.55
C ASP A 145 12.71 -9.11 11.16
N ASN A 146 13.67 -8.80 10.29
CA ASN A 146 13.40 -8.40 8.91
C ASN A 146 12.93 -9.59 8.07
N CYS A 147 13.53 -10.76 8.28
CA CYS A 147 13.13 -11.99 7.63
C CYS A 147 11.70 -12.38 8.01
N LEU A 148 11.34 -12.32 9.29
CA LEU A 148 9.99 -12.60 9.77
C LEU A 148 8.97 -11.63 9.20
N ARG A 149 9.29 -10.32 9.11
CA ARG A 149 8.42 -9.33 8.46
C ARG A 149 8.20 -9.66 6.98
N GLY A 150 9.26 -10.01 6.26
CA GLY A 150 9.17 -10.41 4.85
C GLY A 150 8.36 -11.69 4.66
N TYR A 151 8.57 -12.70 5.49
CA TYR A 151 7.82 -13.95 5.48
C TYR A 151 6.33 -13.71 5.75
N ASN A 152 6.00 -12.91 6.77
CA ASN A 152 4.62 -12.58 7.11
C ASN A 152 3.92 -11.78 6.00
N TYR A 153 4.65 -10.87 5.34
CA TYR A 153 4.15 -10.14 4.18
C TYR A 153 3.81 -11.08 3.01
N LEU A 154 4.66 -12.06 2.72
CA LEU A 154 4.48 -12.96 1.58
C LEU A 154 3.47 -14.09 1.85
N CYS A 155 3.43 -14.62 3.07
CA CYS A 155 2.80 -15.91 3.34
C CYS A 155 1.62 -15.88 4.33
N GLU A 156 1.65 -15.06 5.38
CA GLU A 156 0.65 -15.13 6.47
C GLU A 156 -0.32 -13.94 6.47
N SER A 157 0.15 -12.75 6.86
CA SER A 157 -0.71 -11.60 7.19
C SER A 157 -0.91 -10.64 6.02
N GLY A 158 0.05 -10.60 5.09
CA GLY A 158 0.21 -9.46 4.18
C GLY A 158 0.86 -8.27 4.90
N GLY A 159 0.89 -7.13 4.24
CA GLY A 159 1.42 -5.87 4.77
C GLY A 159 0.32 -4.87 5.13
N GLN A 160 0.57 -4.11 6.20
CA GLN A 160 -0.22 -2.94 6.59
C GLN A 160 0.61 -1.68 6.33
N MET A 161 0.00 -0.69 5.69
CA MET A 161 0.60 0.60 5.42
C MET A 161 -0.30 1.69 5.95
N GLU A 162 0.31 2.69 6.58
CA GLU A 162 -0.40 3.81 7.17
C GLU A 162 0.20 5.12 6.68
N VAL A 163 -0.65 6.00 6.18
CA VAL A 163 -0.28 7.38 5.84
C VAL A 163 -1.12 8.32 6.69
N LYS A 164 -0.44 9.30 7.29
CA LYS A 164 -1.03 10.27 8.21
C LYS A 164 -0.82 11.67 7.66
N LYS A 165 -1.87 12.48 7.65
CA LYS A 165 -1.81 13.90 7.28
C LYS A 165 -2.54 14.73 8.33
N PHE A 166 -1.98 15.89 8.64
CA PHE A 166 -2.55 16.84 9.57
C PHE A 166 -3.10 18.04 8.80
N VAL A 167 -4.36 18.39 9.05
CA VAL A 167 -4.99 19.59 8.48
C VAL A 167 -5.58 20.46 9.59
N PRO A 168 -5.44 21.79 9.50
CA PRO A 168 -5.97 22.67 10.53
C PRO A 168 -7.50 22.64 10.47
N THR A 169 -8.15 22.75 11.63
CA THR A 169 -9.60 22.94 11.69
C THR A 169 -9.97 24.23 10.96
N ARG A 170 -11.09 24.22 10.22
CA ARG A 170 -11.59 25.35 9.42
C ARG A 170 -12.04 26.49 10.36
N GLY A 171 -11.07 27.23 10.91
CA GLY A 171 -11.33 28.09 12.07
C GLY A 171 -10.17 28.97 12.51
N ARG A 172 -9.35 29.47 11.58
CA ARG A 172 -8.64 30.77 11.61
C ARG A 172 -7.57 30.76 10.51
N PRO A 173 -7.53 31.74 9.58
CA PRO A 173 -6.25 32.11 9.01
C PRO A 173 -5.33 32.44 10.19
N VAL A 174 -4.16 31.80 10.27
CA VAL A 174 -3.10 32.36 11.11
C VAL A 174 -2.81 33.71 10.47
N GLN A 175 -3.29 34.81 11.07
CA GLN A 175 -2.87 36.13 10.63
C GLN A 175 -1.35 36.12 10.72
N PHE A 176 -0.68 36.23 9.58
CA PHE A 176 0.76 36.37 9.53
C PHE A 176 1.10 37.66 10.27
N GLN A 177 1.45 37.54 11.55
CA GLN A 177 1.95 38.66 12.32
C GLN A 177 3.44 38.73 12.05
N LEU A 178 3.85 39.83 11.42
CA LEU A 178 5.27 40.18 11.33
C LEU A 178 5.85 40.10 12.75
N PRO A 179 7.04 39.51 12.95
CA PRO A 179 7.70 39.55 14.24
C PRO A 179 7.81 41.01 14.66
N VAL A 180 7.18 41.36 15.79
CA VAL A 180 7.25 42.72 16.33
C VAL A 180 8.72 42.96 16.62
N ASN A 181 9.36 43.73 15.75
CA ASN A 181 10.75 44.09 15.87
C ASN A 181 10.84 45.01 17.10
N LYS A 182 11.05 44.42 18.29
CA LYS A 182 11.31 45.17 19.52
C LYS A 182 12.72 45.77 19.41
N ARG A 183 12.87 46.80 18.57
CA ARG A 183 13.94 47.77 18.73
C ARG A 183 13.51 48.67 19.89
N LYS A 184 14.01 48.35 21.08
CA LYS A 184 14.29 49.35 22.10
C LYS A 184 15.69 49.89 21.84
#